data_AF-A0A151QX47-F1
#
_entry.id   AF-A0A151QX47-F1
#
_cell.length_a   1.000
_cell.length_b   1.000
_cell.length_c   1.000
_cell.angle_alpha   90.00
_cell.angle_beta   90.00
_cell.angle_gamma   90.00
#
_symmetry.space_group_name_H-M   'P 1'
#
loop_
_entity.id
_entity.type
_entity.pdbx_description
1 polymer ?
#
loop_
_entity_poly.entity_id
_entity_poly.type
_entity_poly.pdbx_seq_one_letter_code
_entity_poly.pdbx_strand_id
1 'polypeptide(L)'
;MCLQFLLIYKFATAYIFYIGSRRIDVNVATLNSNFLVVNTVVSNLWGIHDEEKVKVKNAMHKANSRTCLTSDCWTCITQEGYICVTAHFVDSNWKLNSKILAFSKLDPPHGGHEMAKKIFEILLDCGIDRKVFSITLDNASANDTMVNFMKAQFNLQNSLICNGSYFHVRCSALIPNLIVQEGLGVASGALKTIRESIKYVRGSKARKIAFKECVLQVRGIDTKVGLRMDVPTRWNSTYVMLDSAIKYKRAFGCLAIRDRNYVHCPSDDEWNRAARMCEFLKEYVDYLSQNATANGKSELDLYLEEGNLDPKFHEKLDVLAYWRDRHDRYPNLSRMACDVLSIPITTVASESAFSLGSRVLTKYRSTILPENVELLILTQNWLHGFEELGNFYNENFLIYFYNNSS
;
A
#
# COMPACT_ATOMS: atom_id res chain seq x y z
N MET A 1 -48.75 -1.61 3.28
CA MET A 1 -48.49 -2.05 1.89
C MET A 1 -47.35 -1.25 1.20
N CYS A 2 -47.28 0.08 1.32
CA CYS A 2 -46.22 0.87 0.67
C CYS A 2 -44.80 0.72 1.25
N LEU A 3 -44.62 0.51 2.56
CA LEU A 3 -43.27 0.35 3.16
C LEU A 3 -42.57 -0.95 2.74
N GLN A 4 -43.33 -2.03 2.63
CA GLN A 4 -42.84 -3.35 2.25
C GLN A 4 -42.48 -3.39 0.75
N PHE A 5 -43.25 -2.69 -0.09
CA PHE A 5 -42.94 -2.48 -1.50
C PHE A 5 -41.64 -1.67 -1.68
N LEU A 6 -41.41 -0.64 -0.87
CA LEU A 6 -40.18 0.16 -0.89
C LEU A 6 -38.94 -0.62 -0.42
N LEU A 7 -39.07 -1.52 0.57
CA LEU A 7 -37.99 -2.40 1.02
C LEU A 7 -37.62 -3.44 -0.05
N ILE A 8 -38.63 -4.06 -0.68
CA ILE A 8 -38.45 -4.98 -1.81
C ILE A 8 -37.77 -4.26 -2.98
N TYR A 9 -38.23 -3.06 -3.35
CA TYR A 9 -37.65 -2.29 -4.45
C TYR A 9 -36.23 -1.82 -4.11
N LYS A 10 -35.93 -1.43 -2.85
CA LYS A 10 -34.60 -0.97 -2.41
C LYS A 10 -33.56 -2.10 -2.31
N PHE A 11 -33.96 -3.30 -1.87
CA PHE A 11 -33.09 -4.48 -1.88
C PHE A 11 -32.91 -5.04 -3.30
N ALA A 12 -33.99 -5.15 -4.08
CA ALA A 12 -33.95 -5.63 -5.45
C ALA A 12 -33.16 -4.70 -6.36
N THR A 13 -33.25 -3.37 -6.23
CA THR A 13 -32.40 -2.45 -7.03
C THR A 13 -30.93 -2.50 -6.62
N ALA A 14 -30.61 -2.67 -5.33
CA ALA A 14 -29.25 -2.90 -4.89
C ALA A 14 -28.68 -4.25 -5.39
N TYR A 15 -29.53 -5.26 -5.57
CA TYR A 15 -29.15 -6.59 -6.09
C TYR A 15 -29.10 -6.64 -7.64
N ILE A 16 -30.03 -5.98 -8.33
CA ILE A 16 -30.16 -5.95 -9.80
C ILE A 16 -29.08 -5.07 -10.45
N PHE A 17 -28.68 -3.96 -9.83
CA PHE A 17 -27.51 -3.18 -10.29
C PHE A 17 -26.18 -3.89 -10.03
N TYR A 18 -26.18 -4.93 -9.19
CA TYR A 18 -24.99 -5.54 -8.63
C TYR A 18 -24.58 -6.84 -9.34
N ILE A 19 -25.52 -7.60 -9.91
CA ILE A 19 -25.22 -8.71 -10.84
C ILE A 19 -25.08 -8.19 -12.27
N GLY A 20 -24.07 -7.34 -12.49
CA GLY A 20 -23.59 -7.08 -13.85
C GLY A 20 -23.03 -8.37 -14.45
N SER A 21 -23.74 -8.95 -15.41
CA SER A 21 -23.15 -9.77 -16.50
C SER A 21 -22.58 -11.16 -16.16
N ARG A 22 -23.28 -12.01 -15.38
CA ARG A 22 -23.16 -13.47 -15.58
C ARG A 22 -24.52 -14.16 -15.53
N ARG A 23 -24.83 -14.88 -16.61
CA ARG A 23 -25.99 -15.74 -16.86
C ARG A 23 -26.48 -16.44 -15.59
N ILE A 24 -27.49 -15.87 -14.95
CA ILE A 24 -28.56 -16.67 -14.38
C ILE A 24 -29.70 -16.47 -15.36
N ASP A 25 -30.03 -17.50 -16.15
CA ASP A 25 -31.27 -17.56 -16.91
C ASP A 25 -32.44 -17.63 -15.91
N VAL A 26 -32.72 -16.51 -15.24
CA VAL A 26 -34.06 -16.26 -14.72
C VAL A 26 -34.81 -15.74 -15.92
N ASN A 27 -35.59 -16.60 -16.57
CA ASN A 27 -36.54 -16.20 -17.61
C ASN A 27 -37.36 -15.02 -17.09
N VAL A 28 -37.01 -13.80 -17.52
CA VAL A 28 -37.69 -12.55 -17.15
C VAL A 28 -39.15 -12.58 -17.61
N ALA A 29 -39.46 -13.41 -18.61
CA ALA A 29 -40.82 -13.70 -19.08
C ALA A 29 -41.66 -14.58 -18.13
N THR A 30 -41.04 -15.20 -17.10
CA THR A 30 -41.74 -15.96 -16.04
C THR A 30 -41.81 -15.22 -14.70
N LEU A 31 -41.54 -13.89 -14.68
CA LEU A 31 -41.89 -13.01 -13.55
C LEU A 31 -43.41 -12.78 -13.47
N ASN A 32 -44.17 -13.88 -13.47
CA ASN A 32 -45.56 -13.87 -13.05
C ASN A 32 -45.60 -13.76 -11.53
N SER A 33 -45.96 -12.56 -11.06
CA SER A 33 -46.81 -12.31 -9.89
C SER A 33 -46.51 -13.02 -8.55
N ASN A 34 -45.31 -13.55 -8.32
CA ASN A 34 -44.91 -14.01 -7.00
C ASN A 34 -43.82 -13.09 -6.45
N PHE A 35 -44.25 -12.23 -5.53
CA PHE A 35 -43.41 -11.53 -4.57
C PHE A 35 -42.27 -12.44 -4.10
N LEU A 36 -41.04 -12.17 -4.54
CA LEU A 36 -39.88 -12.59 -3.77
C LEU A 36 -39.96 -11.84 -2.43
N VAL A 37 -40.39 -12.56 -1.39
CA VAL A 37 -40.47 -12.02 -0.04
C VAL A 37 -39.05 -11.62 0.37
N VAL A 38 -38.86 -10.41 0.91
CA VAL A 38 -37.54 -9.88 1.33
C VAL A 38 -36.75 -10.90 2.15
N ASN A 39 -37.45 -11.66 2.99
CA ASN A 39 -36.86 -12.71 3.83
C ASN A 39 -36.21 -13.82 3.01
N THR A 40 -36.77 -14.20 1.86
CA THR A 40 -36.18 -15.20 0.94
C THR A 40 -34.90 -14.66 0.29
N VAL A 41 -34.88 -13.38 -0.10
CA VAL A 41 -33.66 -12.74 -0.65
C VAL A 41 -32.56 -12.65 0.40
N VAL A 42 -32.91 -12.19 1.61
CA VAL A 42 -31.96 -12.11 2.74
C VAL A 42 -31.44 -13.51 3.09
N SER A 43 -32.31 -14.51 3.18
CA SER A 43 -31.92 -15.90 3.43
C SER A 43 -30.97 -16.47 2.37
N ASN A 44 -31.23 -16.19 1.09
CA ASN A 44 -30.32 -16.62 0.01
C ASN A 44 -28.96 -15.94 0.11
N LEU A 45 -28.93 -14.64 0.45
CA LEU A 45 -27.69 -13.89 0.62
C LEU A 45 -26.87 -14.42 1.80
N TRP A 46 -27.51 -14.79 2.90
CA TRP A 46 -26.86 -15.50 4.01
C TRP A 46 -26.25 -16.84 3.58
N GLY A 47 -26.96 -17.61 2.76
CA GLY A 47 -26.41 -18.85 2.19
C GLY A 47 -25.13 -18.62 1.39
N ILE A 48 -25.13 -17.64 0.48
CA ILE A 48 -23.94 -17.28 -0.31
C ILE A 48 -22.81 -16.78 0.60
N HIS A 49 -23.14 -15.92 1.56
CA HIS A 49 -22.17 -15.41 2.52
C HIS A 49 -21.50 -16.53 3.31
N ASP A 50 -22.27 -17.48 3.83
CA ASP A 50 -21.72 -18.57 4.63
C ASP A 50 -20.82 -19.49 3.80
N GLU A 51 -21.20 -19.78 2.56
CA GLU A 51 -20.35 -20.50 1.61
C GLU A 51 -19.03 -19.76 1.33
N GLU A 52 -19.10 -18.47 1.03
CA GLU A 52 -17.92 -17.64 0.76
C GLU A 52 -17.05 -17.44 2.01
N LYS A 53 -17.66 -17.32 3.20
CA LYS A 53 -16.96 -17.24 4.49
C LYS A 53 -16.09 -18.47 4.70
N VAL A 54 -16.63 -19.66 4.43
CA VAL A 54 -15.88 -20.93 4.51
C VAL A 54 -14.72 -20.94 3.51
N LYS A 55 -14.94 -20.48 2.26
CA LYS A 55 -13.87 -20.39 1.25
C LYS A 55 -12.75 -19.45 1.66
N VAL A 56 -13.08 -18.26 2.17
CA VAL A 56 -12.11 -17.27 2.64
C VAL A 56 -11.33 -17.77 3.84
N LYS A 57 -12.00 -18.37 4.84
CA LYS A 57 -11.32 -19.00 5.99
C LYS A 57 -10.36 -20.10 5.52
N ASN A 58 -10.80 -20.99 4.64
CA ASN A 58 -9.95 -22.06 4.09
C ASN A 58 -8.75 -21.52 3.30
N ALA A 59 -8.93 -20.47 2.52
CA ALA A 59 -7.85 -19.82 1.78
C ALA A 59 -6.80 -19.23 2.72
N MET A 60 -7.22 -18.53 3.79
CA MET A 60 -6.30 -17.98 4.79
C MET A 60 -5.54 -19.07 5.55
N HIS A 61 -6.20 -20.18 5.89
CA HIS A 61 -5.54 -21.30 6.57
C HIS A 61 -4.46 -21.95 5.69
N LYS A 62 -4.77 -22.18 4.40
CA LYS A 62 -3.87 -22.80 3.42
C LYS A 62 -2.85 -21.83 2.80
N ALA A 63 -2.95 -20.54 3.10
CA ALA A 63 -2.08 -19.51 2.55
C ALA A 63 -0.60 -19.79 2.83
N ASN A 64 0.26 -19.47 1.85
CA ASN A 64 1.71 -19.58 1.93
C ASN A 64 2.30 -18.56 2.93
N SER A 65 1.61 -17.42 3.12
CA SER A 65 1.97 -16.42 4.12
C SER A 65 1.16 -16.56 5.40
N ARG A 66 1.68 -15.94 6.45
CA ARG A 66 0.93 -15.41 7.58
C ARG A 66 -0.02 -14.29 7.13
N THR A 67 -0.98 -13.94 7.98
CA THR A 67 -2.00 -12.94 7.65
C THR A 67 -1.58 -11.57 8.16
N CYS A 68 -1.47 -10.58 7.27
CA CYS A 68 -1.38 -9.17 7.64
C CYS A 68 -2.77 -8.56 7.71
N LEU A 69 -2.95 -7.55 8.55
CA LEU A 69 -4.23 -6.88 8.73
C LEU A 69 -4.12 -5.41 8.35
N THR A 70 -5.19 -4.83 7.81
CA THR A 70 -5.44 -3.39 7.97
C THR A 70 -6.68 -3.20 8.80
N SER A 71 -6.67 -2.17 9.64
CA SER A 71 -7.87 -1.73 10.33
C SER A 71 -7.99 -0.24 10.28
N ASP A 72 -9.23 0.23 10.19
CA ASP A 72 -9.55 1.65 10.28
C ASP A 72 -10.95 1.84 10.87
N CYS A 73 -11.24 3.04 11.33
CA CYS A 73 -12.51 3.42 11.94
C CYS A 73 -13.17 4.56 11.17
N TRP A 74 -14.47 4.44 10.94
CA TRP A 74 -15.26 5.42 10.22
C TRP A 74 -16.52 5.79 10.99
N THR A 75 -16.82 7.08 11.03
CA THR A 75 -18.10 7.57 11.54
C THR A 75 -19.04 7.78 10.37
N CYS A 76 -20.16 7.05 10.36
CA CYS A 76 -21.14 7.15 9.30
C CYS A 76 -22.00 8.43 9.43
N ILE A 77 -22.84 8.69 8.43
CA ILE A 77 -23.70 9.89 8.40
C ILE A 77 -24.73 9.93 9.54
N THR A 78 -25.07 8.78 10.14
CA THR A 78 -25.93 8.67 11.32
C THR A 78 -25.16 8.84 12.64
N GLN A 79 -23.88 9.24 12.58
CA GLN A 79 -22.97 9.43 13.72
C GLN A 79 -22.61 8.14 14.48
N GLU A 80 -22.79 6.98 13.85
CA GLU A 80 -22.39 5.69 14.41
C GLU A 80 -20.97 5.34 13.95
N GLY A 81 -20.16 4.79 14.86
CA GLY A 81 -18.82 4.32 14.54
C GLY A 81 -18.84 2.91 13.93
N TYR A 82 -17.97 2.68 12.95
CA TYR A 82 -17.73 1.38 12.33
C TYR A 82 -16.24 1.09 12.32
N ILE A 83 -15.86 -0.16 12.56
CA ILE A 83 -14.51 -0.68 12.32
C ILE A 83 -14.52 -1.58 11.10
N CYS A 84 -13.56 -1.35 10.22
CA CYS A 84 -13.27 -2.24 9.10
C CYS A 84 -11.97 -2.98 9.41
N VAL A 85 -11.99 -4.32 9.30
CA VAL A 85 -10.80 -5.16 9.42
C VAL A 85 -10.63 -5.93 8.11
N THR A 86 -9.48 -5.80 7.46
CA THR A 86 -9.16 -6.53 6.23
C THR A 86 -7.94 -7.41 6.45
N ALA A 87 -8.00 -8.65 5.99
CA ALA A 87 -6.88 -9.57 5.94
C ALA A 87 -6.18 -9.54 4.58
N HIS A 88 -4.86 -9.58 4.61
CA HIS A 88 -3.97 -9.61 3.45
C HIS A 88 -3.05 -10.83 3.58
N PHE A 89 -3.00 -11.64 2.54
CA PHE A 89 -2.22 -12.88 2.54
C PHE A 89 -1.87 -13.32 1.12
N VAL A 90 -0.76 -14.05 0.98
CA VAL A 90 -0.36 -14.72 -0.26
C VAL A 90 -0.88 -16.15 -0.22
N ASP A 91 -1.75 -16.50 -1.17
CA ASP A 91 -2.34 -17.84 -1.24
C ASP A 91 -1.35 -18.89 -1.79
N SER A 92 -1.80 -20.15 -1.87
CA SER A 92 -1.01 -21.26 -2.41
C SER A 92 -0.61 -21.09 -3.88
N ASN A 93 -1.32 -20.24 -4.62
CA ASN A 93 -1.05 -19.91 -6.01
C ASN A 93 -0.15 -18.68 -6.17
N TRP A 94 0.47 -18.21 -5.08
CA TRP A 94 1.34 -17.03 -5.07
C TRP A 94 0.62 -15.74 -5.49
N LYS A 95 -0.70 -15.67 -5.21
CA LYS A 95 -1.49 -14.47 -5.45
C LYS A 95 -1.71 -13.72 -4.14
N LEU A 96 -1.45 -12.41 -4.15
CA LEU A 96 -1.84 -11.53 -3.05
C LEU A 96 -3.37 -11.40 -3.03
N ASN A 97 -3.96 -11.73 -1.90
CA ASN A 97 -5.38 -11.62 -1.65
C ASN A 97 -5.64 -10.63 -0.51
N SER A 98 -6.67 -9.81 -0.68
CA SER A 98 -7.16 -8.88 0.33
C SER A 98 -8.65 -9.17 0.55
N LYS A 99 -9.04 -9.50 1.79
CA LYS A 99 -10.41 -9.89 2.14
C LYS A 99 -10.89 -9.17 3.39
N ILE A 100 -12.01 -8.46 3.31
CA ILE A 100 -12.64 -7.81 4.46
C ILE A 100 -13.16 -8.92 5.39
N LEU A 101 -12.71 -8.90 6.64
CA LEU A 101 -13.13 -9.84 7.67
C LEU A 101 -14.28 -9.30 8.51
N ALA A 102 -14.34 -7.98 8.67
CA ALA A 102 -15.40 -7.32 9.40
C ALA A 102 -15.66 -5.91 8.87
N PHE A 103 -16.94 -5.54 8.87
CA PHE A 103 -17.44 -4.18 8.74
C PHE A 103 -18.47 -4.00 9.85
N SER A 104 -17.99 -3.90 11.08
CA SER A 104 -18.84 -3.98 12.26
C SER A 104 -19.07 -2.60 12.83
N LYS A 105 -20.32 -2.34 13.25
CA LYS A 105 -20.61 -1.22 14.14
C LYS A 105 -19.80 -1.37 15.43
N LEU A 106 -19.23 -0.27 15.89
CA LEU A 106 -18.60 -0.12 17.20
C LEU A 106 -19.52 0.76 18.04
N ASP A 107 -19.91 0.28 19.21
CA ASP A 107 -20.60 1.12 20.19
C ASP A 107 -19.58 1.96 20.98
N PRO A 108 -19.92 3.19 21.39
CA PRO A 108 -19.06 3.97 22.28
C PRO A 108 -18.84 3.25 23.63
N PRO A 109 -17.64 3.33 24.21
CA PRO A 109 -16.50 4.15 23.80
C PRO A 109 -15.60 3.49 22.74
N HIS A 110 -15.14 4.28 21.76
CA HIS A 110 -14.21 3.82 20.70
C HIS A 110 -12.74 3.85 21.16
N GLY A 111 -12.46 3.28 22.33
CA GLY A 111 -11.11 3.21 22.87
C GLY A 111 -10.28 2.09 22.24
N GLY A 112 -8.94 2.22 22.27
CA GLY A 112 -8.03 1.20 21.73
C GLY A 112 -8.24 -0.21 22.29
N HIS A 113 -8.66 -0.32 23.56
CA HIS A 113 -8.99 -1.61 24.18
C HIS A 113 -10.23 -2.26 23.57
N GLU A 114 -11.29 -1.50 23.32
CA GLU A 114 -12.53 -2.03 22.74
C GLU A 114 -12.32 -2.43 21.28
N MET A 115 -11.55 -1.62 20.53
CA MET A 115 -11.11 -1.98 19.18
C MET A 115 -10.29 -3.29 19.19
N ALA A 116 -9.34 -3.44 20.13
CA ALA A 116 -8.54 -4.65 20.24
C ALA A 116 -9.39 -5.89 20.49
N LYS A 117 -10.32 -5.84 21.46
CA LYS A 117 -11.24 -6.94 21.75
C LYS A 117 -12.03 -7.35 20.52
N LYS A 118 -12.58 -6.37 19.79
CA LYS A 118 -13.35 -6.63 18.58
C LYS A 118 -12.50 -7.32 17.52
N ILE A 119 -11.26 -6.86 17.30
CA ILE A 119 -10.34 -7.53 16.37
C ILE A 119 -10.05 -8.96 16.84
N PHE A 120 -9.81 -9.20 18.13
CA PHE A 120 -9.61 -10.56 18.66
C PHE A 120 -10.79 -11.49 18.40
N GLU A 121 -12.02 -11.03 18.60
CA GLU A 121 -13.23 -11.81 18.30
C GLU A 121 -13.28 -12.22 16.83
N ILE A 122 -12.97 -11.28 15.93
CA ILE A 122 -12.94 -11.52 14.48
C ILE A 122 -11.86 -12.56 14.12
N LEU A 123 -10.66 -12.44 14.72
CA LEU A 123 -9.56 -13.37 14.46
C LEU A 123 -9.86 -14.78 14.98
N LEU A 124 -10.53 -14.90 16.12
CA LEU A 124 -10.98 -16.17 16.68
C LEU A 124 -12.07 -16.80 15.83
N ASP A 125 -13.08 -16.04 15.40
CA ASP A 125 -14.09 -16.54 14.45
C ASP A 125 -13.42 -17.03 13.16
N CYS A 126 -12.46 -16.27 12.63
CA CYS A 126 -11.74 -16.64 11.42
C CYS A 126 -10.74 -17.79 11.60
N GLY A 127 -10.40 -18.19 12.82
CA GLY A 127 -9.41 -19.24 13.11
C GLY A 127 -7.96 -18.83 12.79
N ILE A 128 -7.66 -17.53 12.78
CA ILE A 128 -6.35 -17.00 12.38
C ILE A 128 -5.64 -16.22 13.50
N ASP A 129 -6.14 -16.28 14.73
CA ASP A 129 -5.58 -15.63 15.92
C ASP A 129 -4.09 -15.96 16.15
N ARG A 130 -3.63 -17.13 15.70
CA ARG A 130 -2.22 -17.54 15.80
C ARG A 130 -1.40 -17.34 14.52
N LYS A 131 -2.02 -16.90 13.43
CA LYS A 131 -1.40 -16.75 12.11
C LYS A 131 -1.19 -15.28 11.72
N VAL A 132 -1.56 -14.33 12.58
CA VAL A 132 -1.33 -12.89 12.31
C VAL A 132 0.18 -12.58 12.29
N PHE A 133 0.60 -11.75 11.34
CA PHE A 133 1.97 -11.24 11.24
C PHE A 133 2.07 -9.77 11.65
N SER A 134 1.27 -8.92 11.02
CA SER A 134 1.27 -7.47 11.27
C SER A 134 -0.13 -6.88 11.14
N ILE A 135 -0.29 -5.65 11.64
CA ILE A 135 -1.45 -4.80 11.45
C ILE A 135 -1.00 -3.40 11.02
N THR A 136 -1.57 -2.92 9.93
CA THR A 136 -1.37 -1.56 9.40
C THR A 136 -2.53 -0.67 9.81
N LEU A 137 -2.21 0.46 10.45
CA LEU A 137 -3.16 1.36 11.10
C LEU A 137 -2.84 2.82 10.76
N ASP A 138 -3.82 3.71 10.85
CA ASP A 138 -3.57 5.14 10.77
C ASP A 138 -2.81 5.67 12.01
N ASN A 139 -2.47 6.96 11.99
CA ASN A 139 -1.59 7.56 13.00
C ASN A 139 -2.32 8.00 14.27
N ALA A 140 -3.60 7.64 14.46
CA ALA A 140 -4.34 7.95 15.67
C ALA A 140 -3.69 7.31 16.92
N SER A 141 -3.66 8.04 18.03
CA SER A 141 -3.05 7.58 19.30
C SER A 141 -3.82 6.40 19.94
N ALA A 142 -5.12 6.28 19.66
CA ALA A 142 -5.92 5.14 20.12
C ALA A 142 -5.36 3.80 19.60
N ASN A 143 -4.75 3.80 18.41
CA ASN A 143 -4.13 2.62 17.81
C ASN A 143 -2.91 2.14 18.58
N ASP A 144 -2.15 3.04 19.21
CA ASP A 144 -1.01 2.64 20.03
C ASP A 144 -1.45 1.82 21.24
N THR A 145 -2.55 2.23 21.87
CA THR A 145 -3.15 1.50 22.98
C THR A 145 -3.66 0.13 22.52
N MET A 146 -4.34 0.09 21.37
CA MET A 146 -4.82 -1.15 20.75
C MET A 146 -3.66 -2.12 20.46
N VAL A 147 -2.63 -1.65 19.77
CA VAL A 147 -1.45 -2.44 19.41
C VAL A 147 -0.72 -2.97 20.62
N ASN A 148 -0.50 -2.16 21.65
CA ASN A 148 0.19 -2.60 22.87
C ASN A 148 -0.58 -3.72 23.57
N PHE A 149 -1.91 -3.58 23.67
CA PHE A 149 -2.77 -4.62 24.23
C PHE A 149 -2.71 -5.91 23.39
N MET A 150 -2.82 -5.78 22.06
CA MET A 150 -2.76 -6.94 21.16
C MET A 150 -1.41 -7.67 21.22
N LYS A 151 -0.29 -6.92 21.21
CA LYS A 151 1.06 -7.48 21.32
C LYS A 151 1.25 -8.23 22.63
N ALA A 152 0.78 -7.68 23.75
CA ALA A 152 0.85 -8.35 25.04
C ALA A 152 0.15 -9.71 25.00
N GLN A 153 -1.08 -9.74 24.49
CA GLN A 153 -1.87 -10.97 24.40
C GLN A 153 -1.26 -12.01 23.45
N PHE A 154 -0.80 -11.60 22.26
CA PHE A 154 -0.20 -12.53 21.31
C PHE A 154 1.16 -13.07 21.76
N ASN A 155 1.96 -12.26 22.47
CA ASN A 155 3.22 -12.73 23.05
C ASN A 155 2.99 -13.78 24.15
N LEU A 156 1.92 -13.67 24.95
CA LEU A 156 1.52 -14.73 25.90
C LEU A 156 1.18 -16.05 25.19
N GLN A 157 0.70 -15.98 23.94
CA GLN A 157 0.38 -17.15 23.11
C GLN A 157 1.57 -17.65 22.28
N ASN A 158 2.74 -16.98 22.36
CA ASN A 158 3.90 -17.21 21.50
C ASN A 158 3.54 -17.21 20.01
N SER A 159 2.60 -16.36 19.59
CA SER A 159 2.08 -16.35 18.22
C SER A 159 2.77 -15.33 17.32
N LEU A 160 3.49 -14.33 17.85
CA LEU A 160 4.19 -13.33 17.05
C LEU A 160 5.63 -13.72 16.69
N ILE A 161 6.04 -13.35 15.48
CA ILE A 161 7.43 -13.41 15.06
C ILE A 161 8.23 -12.29 15.75
N CYS A 162 9.44 -12.60 16.22
CA CYS A 162 10.35 -11.66 16.86
C CYS A 162 9.69 -10.83 17.99
N ASN A 163 8.84 -11.46 18.81
CA ASN A 163 8.09 -10.81 19.90
C ASN A 163 7.24 -9.60 19.46
N GLY A 164 6.86 -9.56 18.18
CA GLY A 164 6.04 -8.51 17.60
C GLY A 164 6.80 -7.24 17.22
N SER A 165 8.12 -7.29 17.04
CA SER A 165 8.92 -6.14 16.57
C SER A 165 8.41 -5.56 15.24
N TYR A 166 7.80 -6.39 14.40
CA TYR A 166 7.22 -5.99 13.09
C TYR A 166 5.69 -5.98 13.08
N PHE A 167 5.06 -6.09 14.24
CA PHE A 167 3.60 -6.25 14.33
C PHE A 167 2.83 -4.99 13.95
N HIS A 168 3.36 -3.79 14.24
CA HIS A 168 2.67 -2.54 13.96
C HIS A 168 3.32 -1.80 12.80
N VAL A 169 2.52 -1.54 11.77
CA VAL A 169 2.91 -0.73 10.61
C VAL A 169 2.05 0.52 10.59
N ARG A 170 2.67 1.69 10.51
CA ARG A 170 1.94 2.94 10.33
C ARG A 170 1.54 3.10 8.87
N CYS A 171 0.30 3.50 8.64
CA CYS A 171 -0.22 3.78 7.33
C CYS A 171 0.64 4.87 6.67
N SER A 172 1.29 4.51 5.59
CA SER A 172 2.17 5.40 4.85
C SER A 172 1.40 6.36 3.96
N ALA A 173 0.06 6.35 3.90
CA ALA A 173 -0.70 7.26 3.04
C ALA A 173 -0.43 8.74 3.37
N LEU A 174 -0.18 9.04 4.66
CA LEU A 174 0.16 10.39 5.11
C LEU A 174 1.65 10.72 4.95
N ILE A 175 2.53 9.70 4.85
CA ILE A 175 3.99 9.86 4.87
C ILE A 175 4.53 10.58 3.62
N PRO A 176 4.14 10.27 2.36
CA PRO A 176 4.51 11.06 1.21
C PRO A 176 4.03 12.51 1.33
N ASN A 177 2.82 12.77 1.82
CA ASN A 177 2.34 14.14 1.97
C ASN A 177 3.16 14.90 3.03
N LEU A 178 3.47 14.29 4.18
CA LEU A 178 4.31 14.92 5.22
C LEU A 178 5.76 15.08 4.78
N ILE A 179 6.39 14.06 4.19
CA ILE A 179 7.76 14.13 3.65
C ILE A 179 7.84 15.16 2.51
N VAL A 180 6.82 15.24 1.66
CA VAL A 180 6.76 16.24 0.59
C VAL A 180 6.57 17.63 1.19
N GLN A 181 5.67 17.84 2.13
CA GLN A 181 5.45 19.17 2.73
C GLN A 181 6.66 19.65 3.57
N GLU A 182 7.27 18.76 4.35
CA GLU A 182 8.40 19.06 5.22
C GLU A 182 9.72 19.17 4.43
N GLY A 183 9.95 18.26 3.48
CA GLY A 183 11.11 18.30 2.57
C GLY A 183 11.06 19.47 1.58
N LEU A 184 9.86 19.84 1.08
CA LEU A 184 9.69 21.06 0.30
C LEU A 184 9.87 22.31 1.16
N GLY A 185 9.44 22.31 2.43
CA GLY A 185 9.64 23.43 3.34
C GLY A 185 11.12 23.73 3.62
N VAL A 186 11.90 22.71 3.99
CA VAL A 186 13.29 22.88 4.46
C VAL A 186 14.29 23.11 3.33
N ALA A 187 14.05 22.55 2.14
CA ALA A 187 15.03 22.55 1.04
C ALA A 187 14.55 23.29 -0.21
N SER A 188 13.38 23.93 -0.21
CA SER A 188 12.82 24.64 -1.38
C SER A 188 13.81 25.61 -2.04
N GLY A 189 14.53 26.41 -1.25
CA GLY A 189 15.51 27.37 -1.75
C GLY A 189 16.74 26.72 -2.41
N ALA A 190 17.37 25.75 -1.72
CA ALA A 190 18.56 25.07 -2.21
C ALA A 190 18.26 24.12 -3.38
N LEU A 191 17.14 23.39 -3.32
CA LEU A 191 16.70 22.48 -4.39
C LEU A 191 16.36 23.25 -5.67
N LYS A 192 15.69 24.40 -5.55
CA LYS A 192 15.42 25.26 -6.71
C LYS A 192 16.72 25.74 -7.33
N THR A 193 17.66 26.18 -6.51
CA THR A 193 18.97 26.70 -6.92
C THR A 193 19.80 25.63 -7.63
N ILE A 194 20.04 24.49 -6.98
CA ILE A 194 20.85 23.39 -7.54
C ILE A 194 20.22 22.81 -8.82
N ARG A 195 18.89 22.69 -8.86
CA ARG A 195 18.17 22.17 -10.04
C ARG A 195 18.31 23.09 -11.25
N GLU A 196 18.17 24.40 -11.05
CA GLU A 196 18.36 25.39 -12.12
C GLU A 196 19.83 25.48 -12.55
N SER A 197 20.78 25.31 -11.63
CA SER A 197 22.21 25.16 -11.92
C SER A 197 22.53 24.02 -12.90
N ILE A 198 22.02 22.83 -12.60
CA ILE A 198 22.27 21.64 -13.42
C ILE A 198 21.53 21.73 -14.76
N LYS A 199 20.30 22.27 -14.74
CA LYS A 199 19.50 22.54 -15.95
C LYS A 199 20.18 23.55 -16.86
N TYR A 200 20.80 24.59 -16.30
CA TYR A 200 21.56 25.58 -17.04
C TYR A 200 22.75 24.93 -17.77
N VAL A 201 23.59 24.17 -17.05
CA VAL A 201 24.76 23.48 -17.62
C VAL A 201 24.35 22.45 -18.68
N ARG A 202 23.28 21.69 -18.43
CA ARG A 202 22.81 20.65 -19.35
C ARG A 202 22.01 21.19 -20.54
N GLY A 203 21.52 22.42 -20.46
CA GLY A 203 20.62 23.05 -21.43
C GLY A 203 21.23 23.34 -22.80
N SER A 204 22.57 23.31 -22.94
CA SER A 204 23.22 23.38 -24.25
C SER A 204 24.57 22.68 -24.30
N LYS A 205 25.00 22.31 -25.52
CA LYS A 205 26.31 21.68 -25.74
C LYS A 205 27.47 22.63 -25.39
N ALA A 206 27.32 23.93 -25.65
CA ALA A 206 28.31 24.95 -25.31
C ALA A 206 28.52 25.07 -23.79
N ARG A 207 27.43 25.07 -23.00
CA ARG A 207 27.51 25.16 -21.53
C ARG A 207 28.15 23.92 -20.89
N LYS A 208 27.93 22.73 -21.46
CA LYS A 208 28.64 21.50 -21.05
C LYS A 208 30.15 21.58 -21.30
N ILE A 209 30.56 22.18 -22.42
CA ILE A 209 31.97 22.36 -22.77
C ILE A 209 32.63 23.35 -21.82
N ALA A 210 32.01 24.52 -21.61
CA ALA A 210 32.51 25.54 -20.68
C ALA A 210 32.66 25.00 -19.25
N PHE A 211 31.70 24.19 -18.78
CA PHE A 211 31.81 23.55 -17.47
C PHE A 211 32.96 22.56 -17.39
N LYS A 212 33.21 21.78 -18.46
CA LYS A 212 34.33 20.84 -18.54
C LYS A 212 35.69 21.55 -18.46
N GLU A 213 35.82 22.74 -19.04
CA GLU A 213 37.02 23.57 -18.94
C GLU A 213 37.26 24.07 -17.51
N CYS A 214 36.20 24.47 -16.80
CA CYS A 214 36.30 24.84 -15.38
C CYS A 214 36.81 23.67 -14.54
N VAL A 215 36.32 22.43 -14.78
CA VAL A 215 36.81 21.22 -14.09
C VAL A 215 38.31 21.00 -14.30
N LEU A 216 38.82 21.23 -15.52
CA LEU A 216 40.24 21.11 -15.83
C LEU A 216 41.10 22.18 -15.14
N GLN A 217 40.56 23.38 -14.95
CA GLN A 217 41.30 24.53 -14.41
C GLN A 217 41.55 24.43 -12.89
N VAL A 218 40.59 23.93 -12.12
CA VAL A 218 40.73 23.89 -10.64
C VAL A 218 41.73 22.85 -10.14
N ARG A 219 42.07 21.86 -10.99
CA ARG A 219 43.00 20.74 -10.74
C ARG A 219 42.69 19.91 -9.48
N GLY A 220 43.05 18.63 -9.49
CA GLY A 220 42.87 17.74 -8.33
C GLY A 220 41.42 17.27 -8.09
N ILE A 221 40.60 17.27 -9.15
CA ILE A 221 39.26 16.69 -9.13
C ILE A 221 39.32 15.32 -9.80
N ASP A 222 38.87 14.27 -9.11
CA ASP A 222 38.74 12.94 -9.72
C ASP A 222 37.57 12.95 -10.72
N THR A 223 37.92 12.88 -12.01
CA THR A 223 36.94 12.97 -13.10
C THR A 223 36.30 11.64 -13.47
N LYS A 224 36.75 10.51 -12.90
CA LYS A 224 36.26 9.15 -13.24
C LYS A 224 34.83 8.89 -12.78
N VAL A 225 34.39 9.53 -11.70
CA VAL A 225 33.06 9.31 -11.10
C VAL A 225 31.96 9.96 -11.94
N GLY A 226 32.27 11.07 -12.61
CA GLY A 226 31.33 11.90 -13.37
C GLY A 226 30.26 12.54 -12.48
N LEU A 227 29.69 13.68 -12.89
CA LEU A 227 28.51 14.21 -12.20
C LEU A 227 27.30 13.35 -12.52
N ARG A 228 26.59 12.94 -11.48
CA ARG A 228 25.38 12.12 -11.58
C ARG A 228 24.17 12.93 -11.16
N MET A 229 23.05 12.71 -11.85
CA MET A 229 21.77 13.27 -11.43
C MET A 229 21.03 12.20 -10.64
N ASP A 230 20.45 12.58 -9.51
CA ASP A 230 19.64 11.67 -8.73
C ASP A 230 18.26 11.43 -9.36
N VAL A 231 17.60 10.40 -8.84
CA VAL A 231 16.16 10.23 -8.93
C VAL A 231 15.62 10.68 -7.58
N PRO A 232 14.89 11.81 -7.49
CA PRO A 232 14.51 12.42 -6.20
C PRO A 232 13.71 11.52 -5.25
N THR A 233 13.14 10.43 -5.76
CA THR A 233 12.38 9.43 -4.99
C THR A 233 13.24 8.26 -4.48
N ARG A 234 14.56 8.22 -4.75
CA ARG A 234 15.46 7.10 -4.39
C ARG A 234 16.70 7.58 -3.66
N TRP A 235 16.74 7.36 -2.34
CA TRP A 235 17.81 7.84 -1.45
C TRP A 235 19.23 7.40 -1.86
N ASN A 236 19.40 6.15 -2.35
CA ASN A 236 20.68 5.65 -2.86
C ASN A 236 21.22 6.46 -4.04
N SER A 237 20.34 6.92 -4.93
CA SER A 237 20.73 7.75 -6.07
C SER A 237 21.08 9.18 -5.66
N THR A 238 20.42 9.69 -4.62
CA THR A 238 20.72 10.97 -3.99
C THR A 238 22.07 10.93 -3.27
N TYR A 239 22.39 9.84 -2.55
CA TYR A 239 23.73 9.61 -1.98
C TYR A 239 24.81 9.63 -3.07
N VAL A 240 24.63 8.85 -4.14
CA VAL A 240 25.58 8.78 -5.26
C VAL A 240 25.75 10.14 -5.96
N MET A 241 24.67 10.92 -6.09
CA MET A 241 24.76 12.29 -6.59
C MET A 241 25.58 13.17 -5.65
N LEU A 242 25.30 13.17 -4.35
CA LEU A 242 26.00 13.99 -3.36
C LEU A 242 27.49 13.63 -3.27
N ASP A 243 27.83 12.34 -3.15
CA ASP A 243 29.22 11.85 -3.13
C ASP A 243 30.00 12.28 -4.38
N SER A 244 29.35 12.23 -5.56
CA SER A 244 29.96 12.71 -6.79
C SER A 244 30.11 14.23 -6.81
N ALA A 245 29.07 15.00 -6.46
CA ALA A 245 29.02 16.45 -6.61
C ALA A 245 29.97 17.18 -5.67
N ILE A 246 30.15 16.68 -4.44
CA ILE A 246 31.06 17.26 -3.43
C ILE A 246 32.50 17.31 -3.97
N LYS A 247 32.92 16.30 -4.74
CA LYS A 247 34.26 16.23 -5.37
C LYS A 247 34.49 17.36 -6.39
N TYR A 248 33.41 17.95 -6.91
CA TYR A 248 33.44 19.05 -7.88
C TYR A 248 33.14 20.43 -7.27
N LYS A 249 33.05 20.57 -5.93
CA LYS A 249 32.78 21.85 -5.24
C LYS A 249 33.57 23.03 -5.84
N ARG A 250 34.89 22.86 -5.98
CA ARG A 250 35.78 23.90 -6.50
C ARG A 250 35.51 24.23 -7.98
N ALA A 251 35.07 23.25 -8.78
CA ALA A 251 34.71 23.48 -10.18
C ALA A 251 33.42 24.28 -10.31
N PHE A 252 32.43 24.07 -9.45
CA PHE A 252 31.23 24.90 -9.39
C PHE A 252 31.56 26.34 -8.97
N GLY A 253 32.45 26.53 -7.99
CA GLY A 253 32.96 27.86 -7.63
C GLY A 253 33.69 28.57 -8.78
N CYS A 254 34.51 27.83 -9.53
CA CYS A 254 35.18 28.36 -10.73
C CYS A 254 34.20 28.75 -11.84
N LEU A 255 33.14 27.96 -12.04
CA LEU A 255 32.08 28.27 -13.01
C LEU A 255 31.35 29.58 -12.66
N ALA A 256 31.09 29.84 -11.37
CA ALA A 256 30.44 31.07 -10.92
C ALA A 256 31.26 32.34 -11.18
N ILE A 257 32.59 32.22 -11.21
CA ILE A 257 33.47 33.34 -11.55
C ILE A 257 33.48 33.59 -13.06
N ARG A 258 33.39 32.52 -13.87
CA ARG A 258 33.57 32.57 -15.32
C ARG A 258 32.29 32.85 -16.11
N ASP A 259 31.16 32.31 -15.66
CA ASP A 259 29.88 32.44 -16.35
C ASP A 259 28.93 33.31 -15.53
N ARG A 260 28.74 34.55 -15.98
CA ARG A 260 27.84 35.53 -15.32
C ARG A 260 26.38 35.07 -15.29
N ASN A 261 26.00 34.09 -16.12
CA ASN A 261 24.65 33.54 -16.13
C ASN A 261 24.46 32.37 -15.15
N TYR A 262 25.55 31.87 -14.54
CA TYR A 262 25.49 30.83 -13.52
C TYR A 262 25.21 31.44 -12.15
N VAL A 263 23.93 31.55 -11.81
CA VAL A 263 23.45 32.27 -10.62
C VAL A 263 23.26 31.38 -9.38
N HIS A 264 23.53 30.09 -9.50
CA HIS A 264 23.10 29.08 -8.52
C HIS A 264 24.27 28.25 -7.96
N CYS A 265 25.37 28.92 -7.59
CA CYS A 265 26.51 28.29 -6.94
C CYS A 265 26.19 28.00 -5.46
N PRO A 266 26.33 26.75 -4.96
CA PRO A 266 26.11 26.48 -3.54
C PRO A 266 27.18 27.17 -2.67
N SER A 267 26.73 27.75 -1.56
CA SER A 267 27.56 28.38 -0.54
C SER A 267 28.38 27.36 0.26
N ASP A 268 29.39 27.82 1.00
CA ASP A 268 30.21 26.93 1.83
C ASP A 268 29.39 26.19 2.89
N ASP A 269 28.39 26.83 3.48
CA ASP A 269 27.48 26.21 4.46
C ASP A 269 26.59 25.12 3.82
N GLU A 270 26.15 25.32 2.58
CA GLU A 270 25.38 24.31 1.85
C GLU A 270 26.25 23.11 1.50
N TRP A 271 27.51 23.33 1.11
CA TRP A 271 28.47 22.25 0.91
C TRP A 271 28.77 21.49 2.20
N ASN A 272 28.90 22.19 3.33
CA ASN A 272 29.13 21.57 4.64
C ASN A 272 27.93 20.71 5.07
N ARG A 273 26.69 21.18 4.83
CA ARG A 273 25.47 20.37 5.07
C ARG A 273 25.41 19.14 4.18
N ALA A 274 25.74 19.28 2.89
CA ALA A 274 25.78 18.15 1.95
C ALA A 274 26.85 17.11 2.34
N ALA A 275 28.01 17.54 2.81
CA ALA A 275 29.08 16.66 3.27
C ALA A 275 28.67 15.85 4.51
N ARG A 276 28.07 16.51 5.53
CA ARG A 276 27.55 15.82 6.72
C ARG A 276 26.47 14.80 6.40
N MET A 277 25.58 15.13 5.45
CA MET A 277 24.55 14.20 4.98
C MET A 277 25.18 12.99 4.26
N CYS A 278 26.24 13.22 3.48
CA CYS A 278 26.97 12.15 2.80
C CYS A 278 27.68 11.22 3.81
N GLU A 279 28.29 11.76 4.87
CA GLU A 279 28.90 10.97 5.95
C GLU A 279 27.87 10.11 6.68
N PHE A 280 26.72 10.70 7.06
CA PHE A 280 25.62 9.97 7.69
C PHE A 280 25.11 8.81 6.82
N LEU A 281 24.93 9.05 5.51
CA LEU A 281 24.48 8.02 4.58
C LEU A 281 25.56 6.99 4.26
N LYS A 282 26.84 7.34 4.40
CA LYS A 282 27.97 6.44 4.15
C LYS A 282 28.01 5.28 5.15
N GLU A 283 27.71 5.50 6.43
CA GLU A 283 27.62 4.41 7.42
C GLU A 283 26.57 3.35 7.03
N TYR A 284 25.45 3.80 6.44
CA TYR A 284 24.41 2.91 5.92
C TYR A 284 24.86 2.16 4.67
N VAL A 285 25.68 2.77 3.82
CA VAL A 285 26.24 2.15 2.61
C VAL A 285 27.39 1.19 2.95
N ASP A 286 28.26 1.54 3.91
CA ASP A 286 29.36 0.69 4.39
C ASP A 286 28.80 -0.54 5.14
N TYR A 287 27.70 -0.39 5.89
CA TYR A 287 26.93 -1.52 6.44
C TYR A 287 26.38 -2.45 5.34
N LEU A 288 25.98 -1.90 4.20
CA LEU A 288 25.54 -2.69 3.03
C LEU A 288 26.71 -3.26 2.20
N SER A 289 27.96 -2.83 2.46
CA SER A 289 29.16 -3.18 1.67
C SER A 289 30.11 -4.16 2.37
N GLN A 290 29.92 -4.44 3.66
CA GLN A 290 30.70 -5.42 4.41
C GLN A 290 29.96 -6.76 4.41
N ASN A 291 30.32 -7.69 3.50
CA ASN A 291 30.26 -9.14 3.73
C ASN A 291 30.86 -9.95 2.55
N ALA A 292 32.02 -10.57 2.78
CA ALA A 292 32.57 -11.78 2.12
C ALA A 292 33.82 -12.19 2.93
N THR A 293 34.14 -13.41 3.40
CA THR A 293 33.83 -14.84 3.11
C THR A 293 34.13 -15.67 4.40
N ALA A 294 33.88 -16.98 4.62
CA ALA A 294 33.76 -18.16 3.77
C ALA A 294 32.91 -19.30 4.42
N ASN A 295 32.23 -20.08 3.56
CA ASN A 295 31.60 -21.41 3.74
C ASN A 295 30.81 -21.74 5.03
N GLY A 296 29.55 -21.28 5.00
CA GLY A 296 28.43 -21.67 5.87
C GLY A 296 27.15 -20.87 5.51
N LYS A 297 26.97 -20.54 4.23
CA LYS A 297 26.07 -19.47 3.77
C LYS A 297 24.60 -19.79 4.05
N SER A 298 23.88 -18.84 4.66
CA SER A 298 22.42 -18.90 4.78
C SER A 298 21.76 -18.60 3.42
N GLU A 299 20.46 -18.91 3.28
CA GLU A 299 19.68 -18.52 2.10
C GLU A 299 19.75 -17.01 1.82
N LEU A 300 19.83 -16.20 2.89
CA LEU A 300 19.96 -14.75 2.80
C LEU A 300 21.31 -14.35 2.21
N ASP A 301 22.41 -14.94 2.67
CA ASP A 301 23.75 -14.63 2.15
C ASP A 301 23.84 -14.99 0.66
N LEU A 302 23.28 -16.14 0.28
CA LEU A 302 23.24 -16.57 -1.12
C LEU A 302 22.40 -15.63 -1.99
N TYR A 303 21.27 -15.14 -1.48
CA TYR A 303 20.43 -14.17 -2.18
C TYR A 303 21.12 -12.80 -2.32
N LEU A 304 21.77 -12.31 -1.27
CA LEU A 304 22.47 -11.02 -1.28
C LEU A 304 23.71 -11.02 -2.19
N GLU A 305 24.32 -12.19 -2.40
CA GLU A 305 25.40 -12.39 -3.35
C GLU A 305 24.91 -12.53 -4.81
N GLU A 306 23.61 -12.71 -5.06
CA GLU A 306 23.09 -12.72 -6.43
C GLU A 306 23.24 -11.36 -7.11
N GLY A 307 23.61 -11.38 -8.39
CA GLY A 307 23.63 -10.18 -9.20
C GLY A 307 22.23 -9.56 -9.31
N ASN A 308 22.15 -8.23 -9.16
CA ASN A 308 20.90 -7.50 -9.31
C ASN A 308 20.26 -7.78 -10.68
N LEU A 309 18.92 -7.92 -10.68
CA LEU A 309 18.15 -7.96 -11.92
C LEU A 309 18.34 -6.64 -12.66
N ASP A 310 18.77 -6.71 -13.92
CA ASP A 310 18.84 -5.51 -14.76
C ASP A 310 17.41 -5.00 -15.03
N PRO A 311 17.08 -3.76 -14.60
CA PRO A 311 15.74 -3.19 -14.75
C PRO A 311 15.27 -3.13 -16.21
N LYS A 312 16.19 -3.10 -17.18
CA LYS A 312 15.83 -3.06 -18.61
C LYS A 312 15.14 -4.34 -19.09
N PHE A 313 15.46 -5.47 -18.48
CA PHE A 313 14.87 -6.77 -18.85
C PHE A 313 13.72 -7.18 -17.93
N HIS A 314 13.45 -6.41 -16.86
CA HIS A 314 12.47 -6.73 -15.83
C HIS A 314 11.58 -5.52 -15.49
N GLU A 315 11.17 -4.76 -16.51
CA GLU A 315 10.33 -3.56 -16.34
C GLU A 315 9.00 -3.86 -15.63
N LYS A 316 8.44 -5.06 -15.84
CA LYS A 316 7.23 -5.57 -15.19
C LYS A 316 7.53 -6.79 -14.32
N LEU A 317 8.46 -6.65 -13.39
CA LEU A 317 8.79 -7.74 -12.46
C LEU A 317 7.58 -8.05 -11.58
N ASP A 318 7.03 -9.26 -11.72
CA ASP A 318 6.14 -9.84 -10.72
C ASP A 318 7.00 -10.39 -9.57
N VAL A 319 7.02 -9.66 -8.47
CA VAL A 319 7.86 -9.99 -7.30
C VAL A 319 7.41 -11.29 -6.63
N LEU A 320 6.12 -11.62 -6.65
CA LEU A 320 5.63 -12.88 -6.09
C LEU A 320 6.00 -14.05 -7.00
N ALA A 321 5.89 -13.88 -8.33
CA ALA A 321 6.38 -14.89 -9.27
C ALA A 321 7.90 -15.09 -9.15
N TYR A 322 8.67 -14.01 -8.94
CA TYR A 322 10.12 -14.09 -8.70
C TYR A 322 10.47 -15.01 -7.52
N TRP A 323 9.76 -14.87 -6.40
CA TRP A 323 9.97 -15.69 -5.20
C TRP A 323 9.42 -17.11 -5.35
N ARG A 324 8.30 -17.28 -6.07
CA ARG A 324 7.76 -18.60 -6.43
C ARG A 324 8.80 -19.42 -7.20
N ASP A 325 9.37 -18.83 -8.23
CA ASP A 325 10.29 -19.51 -9.14
C ASP A 325 11.64 -19.82 -8.48
N ARG A 326 11.91 -19.20 -7.31
CA ARG A 326 13.10 -19.43 -6.48
C ARG A 326 12.81 -20.16 -5.18
N HIS A 327 11.58 -20.63 -4.96
CA HIS A 327 11.19 -21.31 -3.74
C HIS A 327 12.08 -22.52 -3.44
N ASP A 328 12.43 -23.32 -4.45
CA ASP A 328 13.28 -24.50 -4.27
C ASP A 328 14.72 -24.14 -3.87
N ARG A 329 15.19 -22.96 -4.29
CA ARG A 329 16.52 -22.45 -3.96
C ARG A 329 16.55 -21.72 -2.61
N TYR A 330 15.45 -21.06 -2.26
CA TYR A 330 15.32 -20.23 -1.06
C TYR A 330 14.01 -20.55 -0.30
N PRO A 331 13.86 -21.76 0.26
CA PRO A 331 12.59 -22.21 0.81
C PRO A 331 12.15 -21.47 2.08
N ASN A 332 13.06 -20.93 2.89
CA ASN A 332 12.71 -20.11 4.06
C ASN A 332 12.56 -18.64 3.68
N LEU A 333 13.45 -18.11 2.84
CA LEU A 333 13.44 -16.70 2.44
C LEU A 333 12.23 -16.38 1.56
N SER A 334 11.82 -17.29 0.68
CA SER A 334 10.62 -17.13 -0.15
C SER A 334 9.33 -17.14 0.69
N ARG A 335 9.27 -17.92 1.77
CA ARG A 335 8.16 -17.86 2.77
C ARG A 335 8.17 -16.54 3.54
N MET A 336 9.34 -16.09 3.99
CA MET A 336 9.47 -14.78 4.64
C MET A 336 9.07 -13.65 3.70
N ALA A 337 9.44 -13.75 2.42
CA ALA A 337 9.04 -12.79 1.40
C ALA A 337 7.52 -12.74 1.23
N CYS A 338 6.81 -13.87 1.25
CA CYS A 338 5.35 -13.90 1.25
C CYS A 338 4.75 -13.14 2.45
N ASP A 339 5.30 -13.34 3.66
CA ASP A 339 4.85 -12.61 4.86
C ASP A 339 5.05 -11.10 4.70
N VAL A 340 6.25 -10.69 4.28
CA VAL A 340 6.61 -9.26 4.14
C VAL A 340 5.88 -8.58 2.99
N LEU A 341 5.74 -9.23 1.83
CA LEU A 341 5.06 -8.68 0.66
C LEU A 341 3.54 -8.62 0.83
N SER A 342 2.99 -9.37 1.80
CA SER A 342 1.57 -9.27 2.16
C SER A 342 1.25 -8.07 3.05
N ILE A 343 2.25 -7.38 3.61
CA ILE A 343 2.04 -6.18 4.44
C ILE A 343 1.51 -5.05 3.56
N PRO A 344 0.28 -4.58 3.78
CA PRO A 344 -0.21 -3.38 3.12
C PRO A 344 0.47 -2.14 3.72
N ILE A 345 0.98 -1.25 2.88
CA ILE A 345 1.59 0.01 3.33
C ILE A 345 0.54 1.10 3.63
N THR A 346 -0.72 0.92 3.21
CA THR A 346 -1.82 1.86 3.44
C THR A 346 -3.09 1.17 3.93
N THR A 347 -3.99 1.92 4.57
CA THR A 347 -5.35 1.48 4.97
C THR A 347 -6.38 1.66 3.85
N VAL A 348 -5.96 1.78 2.57
CA VAL A 348 -6.86 2.04 1.42
C VAL A 348 -7.93 0.96 1.25
N ALA A 349 -7.66 -0.28 1.69
CA ALA A 349 -8.67 -1.32 1.73
C ALA A 349 -9.87 -0.93 2.61
N SER A 350 -9.62 -0.35 3.78
CA SER A 350 -10.67 0.17 4.68
C SER A 350 -11.41 1.34 4.04
N GLU A 351 -10.72 2.27 3.39
CA GLU A 351 -11.33 3.41 2.68
C GLU A 351 -12.27 2.95 1.56
N SER A 352 -11.87 1.93 0.80
CA SER A 352 -12.74 1.33 -0.22
C SER A 352 -13.99 0.69 0.41
N ALA A 353 -13.84 0.03 1.55
CA ALA A 353 -14.96 -0.54 2.30
C ALA A 353 -15.91 0.54 2.83
N PHE A 354 -15.39 1.66 3.35
CA PHE A 354 -16.20 2.78 3.82
C PHE A 354 -16.90 3.51 2.69
N SER A 355 -16.26 3.68 1.53
CA SER A 355 -16.90 4.23 0.34
C SER A 355 -18.11 3.37 -0.07
N LEU A 356 -17.95 2.04 -0.05
CA LEU A 356 -19.06 1.13 -0.28
C LEU A 356 -20.12 1.24 0.83
N GLY A 357 -19.71 1.25 2.09
CA GLY A 357 -20.57 1.42 3.26
C GLY A 357 -21.41 2.69 3.20
N SER A 358 -20.86 3.82 2.74
CA SER A 358 -21.61 5.08 2.57
C SER A 358 -22.69 5.01 1.49
N ARG A 359 -22.57 4.11 0.51
CA ARG A 359 -23.60 3.89 -0.53
C ARG A 359 -24.75 3.04 0.02
N VAL A 360 -24.46 2.18 0.98
CA VAL A 360 -25.46 1.35 1.69
C VAL A 360 -26.15 2.20 2.77
N LEU A 361 -25.37 2.84 3.64
CA LEU A 361 -25.77 3.70 4.75
C LEU A 361 -25.96 5.15 4.29
N THR A 362 -27.12 5.41 3.66
CA THR A 362 -27.53 6.77 3.28
C THR A 362 -28.57 7.33 4.26
N LYS A 363 -28.77 8.65 4.26
CA LYS A 363 -29.78 9.37 5.08
C LYS A 363 -31.21 8.79 4.95
N TYR A 364 -31.52 8.10 3.84
CA TYR A 364 -32.83 7.51 3.53
C TYR A 364 -32.87 5.96 3.61
N ARG A 365 -31.77 5.32 4.03
CA ARG A 365 -31.59 3.87 4.22
C ARG A 365 -31.05 3.52 5.63
N SER A 366 -31.30 4.38 6.61
CA SER A 366 -30.84 4.24 8.01
C SER A 366 -31.53 3.14 8.83
N THR A 367 -32.41 2.33 8.23
CA THR A 367 -33.14 1.25 8.91
C THR A 367 -32.61 -0.15 8.59
N ILE A 368 -31.51 -0.25 7.83
CA ILE A 368 -30.86 -1.55 7.58
C ILE A 368 -30.07 -1.91 8.84
N LEU A 369 -30.31 -3.13 9.36
CA LEU A 369 -29.58 -3.66 10.50
C LEU A 369 -28.06 -3.72 10.21
N PRO A 370 -27.17 -3.36 11.14
CA PRO A 370 -25.72 -3.39 10.92
C PRO A 370 -25.20 -4.72 10.38
N GLU A 371 -25.78 -5.84 10.82
CA GLU A 371 -25.42 -7.19 10.38
C GLU A 371 -25.70 -7.39 8.88
N ASN A 372 -26.78 -6.79 8.36
CA ASN A 372 -27.11 -6.85 6.94
C ASN A 372 -26.21 -5.95 6.09
N VAL A 373 -25.70 -4.84 6.66
CA VAL A 373 -24.70 -3.99 6.00
C VAL A 373 -23.37 -4.73 5.89
N GLU A 374 -22.93 -5.34 6.99
CA GLU A 374 -21.74 -6.18 7.04
C GLU A 374 -21.84 -7.35 6.04
N LEU A 375 -22.96 -8.08 6.06
CA LEU A 375 -23.26 -9.16 5.12
C LEU A 375 -23.03 -8.74 3.66
N LEU A 376 -23.57 -7.58 3.25
CA LEU A 376 -23.46 -7.08 1.88
C LEU A 376 -22.00 -6.75 1.52
N ILE A 377 -21.29 -6.03 2.40
CA ILE A 377 -19.92 -5.57 2.16
C ILE A 377 -18.95 -6.76 2.08
N LEU A 378 -19.05 -7.70 3.02
CA LEU A 378 -18.19 -8.88 3.06
C LEU A 378 -18.44 -9.78 1.86
N THR A 379 -19.71 -10.13 1.60
CA THR A 379 -20.07 -11.00 0.46
C THR A 379 -19.59 -10.39 -0.85
N GLN A 380 -19.72 -9.07 -1.02
CA GLN A 380 -19.19 -8.39 -2.19
C GLN A 380 -17.69 -8.55 -2.34
N ASN A 381 -16.96 -8.22 -1.29
CA ASN A 381 -15.51 -8.27 -1.32
C ASN A 381 -15.00 -9.70 -1.50
N TRP A 382 -15.71 -10.70 -0.99
CA TRP A 382 -15.34 -12.09 -1.15
C TRP A 382 -15.52 -12.59 -2.57
N LEU A 383 -16.63 -12.23 -3.22
CA LEU A 383 -16.93 -12.59 -4.61
C LEU A 383 -16.07 -11.84 -5.64
N HIS A 384 -15.86 -10.54 -5.45
CA HIS A 384 -15.27 -9.67 -6.48
C HIS A 384 -13.93 -9.04 -6.09
N GLY A 385 -13.52 -9.14 -4.82
CA GLY A 385 -12.31 -8.48 -4.33
C GLY A 385 -12.45 -6.96 -4.25
N PHE A 386 -11.31 -6.27 -4.19
CA PHE A 386 -11.22 -4.82 -4.32
C PHE A 386 -10.94 -4.47 -5.79
N GLU A 387 -11.91 -4.68 -6.69
CA GLU A 387 -11.78 -4.15 -8.06
C GLU A 387 -11.77 -2.61 -8.02
N GLU A 388 -10.99 -1.98 -8.91
CA GLU A 388 -10.99 -0.53 -9.09
C GLU A 388 -12.41 -0.06 -9.38
N LEU A 389 -13.04 0.56 -8.38
CA LEU A 389 -14.26 1.35 -8.51
C LEU A 389 -14.12 2.51 -9.52
N GLY A 390 -12.98 2.65 -10.21
CA GLY A 390 -12.74 3.57 -11.32
C GLY A 390 -13.39 3.17 -12.64
N ASN A 391 -13.74 1.90 -12.88
CA ASN A 391 -14.41 1.48 -14.13
C ASN A 391 -15.94 1.47 -14.08
N PHE A 392 -16.55 1.81 -12.94
CA PHE A 392 -17.99 2.13 -12.87
C PHE A 392 -18.29 3.60 -13.18
N TYR A 393 -17.25 4.44 -13.33
CA TYR A 393 -17.37 5.85 -13.70
C TYR A 393 -16.73 6.10 -15.06
N ASN A 394 -17.36 5.59 -16.10
CA ASN A 394 -17.33 6.29 -17.38
C ASN A 394 -18.76 6.28 -17.91
N GLU A 395 -19.45 7.42 -17.81
CA GLU A 395 -20.69 7.71 -18.53
C GLU A 395 -20.56 7.46 -20.05
N ASN A 396 -19.32 7.25 -20.54
CA ASN A 396 -19.00 6.84 -21.91
C ASN A 396 -19.23 5.35 -22.24
N PHE A 397 -19.43 4.44 -21.28
CA PHE A 397 -19.74 3.03 -21.61
C PHE A 397 -21.18 2.83 -22.06
N LEU A 398 -22.10 3.72 -21.65
CA LEU A 398 -23.47 3.78 -22.19
C LEU A 398 -23.47 4.27 -23.65
N ILE A 399 -22.54 5.13 -24.05
CA ILE A 399 -22.47 5.70 -25.40
C ILE A 399 -21.80 4.73 -26.39
N TYR A 400 -20.80 3.96 -25.96
CA TYR A 400 -20.10 3.01 -26.85
C TYR A 400 -20.96 1.79 -27.24
N PHE A 401 -21.92 1.39 -26.40
CA PHE A 401 -22.86 0.30 -26.71
C PHE A 401 -24.18 0.74 -27.35
N TYR A 402 -24.55 2.03 -27.25
CA TYR A 402 -25.71 2.57 -27.96
C TYR A 402 -25.45 2.77 -29.47
N ASN A 403 -24.19 3.01 -29.87
CA ASN A 403 -23.85 3.39 -31.26
C ASN A 403 -23.30 2.24 -32.14
N ASN A 404 -23.19 1.01 -31.64
CA ASN A 404 -22.77 -0.16 -32.44
C ASN A 404 -23.80 -1.29 -32.48
N SER A 405 -25.07 -0.94 -32.24
CA SER A 405 -26.21 -1.86 -32.37
C SER A 405 -27.28 -1.23 -33.27
N SER A 406 -26.90 -0.88 -34.49
CA SER A 406 -27.81 -0.69 -35.63
C SER A 406 -27.56 -1.80 -36.64
#